data_AF-A0A356QF74-F1
#
_entry.id   AF-A0A356QF74-F1
#
_cell.length_a   1.000
_cell.length_b   1.000
_cell.length_c   1.000
_cell.angle_alpha   90.00
_cell.angle_beta   90.00
_cell.angle_gamma   90.00
#
_symmetry.space_group_name_H-M   'P 1'
#
loop_
_entity.id
_entity.type
_entity.pdbx_description
1 polymer ?
#
loop_
_entity_poly.entity_id
_entity_poly.type
_entity_poly.pdbx_seq_one_letter_code
_entity_poly.pdbx_strand_id
1 'polypeptide(L)'
;LDLIYGLPFQTEQSFADTLSQVIELSPARLSVFNYAHMPTRFAPQRRINEADLPSADEKLAILRTTIEMLTQAGYVHIGMDHFARPEDSLAQAQRHGTLQRNFQGYSSHSQCDLIGLGVSAISRVDDVYAQNPSQLSHYEAALDEGRLATVKGLRLNKDDLMRREVIERLMCDMAIDLEAIGKRWQINATDYFSTALERLKTAEQDGLLVRQGLYLQATPTGRLLIRHLAMAFDNHLQHQGNQRYSKIL
;
A
#
# COMPACT_ATOMS: atom_id res chain seq x y z
N LEU A 1 7.81 -12.89 6.63
CA LEU A 1 7.98 -12.66 8.07
C LEU A 1 7.55 -11.24 8.34
N ASP A 2 6.72 -11.03 9.36
CA ASP A 2 6.12 -9.72 9.62
C ASP A 2 6.75 -9.11 10.87
N LEU A 3 7.15 -7.85 10.75
CA LEU A 3 7.66 -7.03 11.83
C LEU A 3 6.76 -5.81 11.97
N ILE A 4 6.65 -5.30 13.19
CA ILE A 4 5.94 -4.06 13.46
C ILE A 4 6.91 -3.14 14.21
N TYR A 5 7.15 -1.97 13.64
CA TYR A 5 7.89 -0.90 14.32
C TYR A 5 6.93 0.16 14.84
N GLY A 6 7.34 0.90 15.88
CA GLY A 6 6.48 1.86 16.55
C GLY A 6 5.68 1.30 17.72
N LEU A 7 5.99 0.09 18.18
CA LEU A 7 5.42 -0.52 19.38
C LEU A 7 6.09 0.03 20.66
N PRO A 8 5.47 -0.17 21.84
CA PRO A 8 6.01 0.34 23.11
C PRO A 8 7.46 -0.10 23.37
N PHE A 9 8.26 0.83 23.92
CA PHE A 9 9.66 0.65 24.29
C PHE A 9 10.64 0.36 23.14
N GLN A 10 10.19 0.37 21.88
CA GLN A 10 11.10 0.24 20.75
C GLN A 10 11.92 1.52 20.56
N THR A 11 13.22 1.31 20.35
CA THR A 11 14.21 2.31 19.92
C THR A 11 14.90 1.86 18.64
N GLU A 12 15.57 2.77 17.93
CA GLU A 12 16.41 2.49 16.75
C GLU A 12 17.36 1.33 17.03
N GLN A 13 18.08 1.37 18.16
CA GLN A 13 19.02 0.32 18.55
C GLN A 13 18.33 -1.02 18.79
N SER A 14 17.26 -1.05 19.59
CA SER A 14 16.56 -2.31 19.89
C SER A 14 15.97 -2.97 18.64
N PHE A 15 15.53 -2.16 17.67
CA PHE A 15 14.99 -2.65 16.41
C PHE A 15 16.12 -3.13 15.48
N ALA A 16 17.27 -2.46 15.46
CA ALA A 16 18.46 -2.91 14.74
C ALA A 16 18.95 -4.29 15.25
N ASP A 17 18.92 -4.51 16.57
CA ASP A 17 19.27 -5.81 17.17
C ASP A 17 18.28 -6.92 16.73
N THR A 18 16.99 -6.57 16.62
CA THR A 18 15.96 -7.47 16.09
C THR A 18 16.21 -7.77 14.61
N LEU A 19 16.49 -6.75 13.80
CA LEU A 19 16.77 -6.91 12.38
C LEU A 19 18.00 -7.77 12.12
N SER A 20 19.05 -7.65 12.95
CA SER A 20 20.25 -8.48 12.84
C SER A 20 19.92 -9.97 12.94
N GLN A 21 19.10 -10.35 13.94
CA GLN A 21 18.62 -11.73 14.10
C GLN A 21 17.72 -12.15 12.93
N VAL A 22 16.84 -11.26 12.46
CA VAL A 22 15.93 -11.56 11.34
C VAL A 22 16.72 -11.75 10.03
N ILE A 23 17.77 -10.98 9.80
CA ILE A 23 18.65 -11.12 8.64
C ILE A 23 19.36 -12.47 8.69
N GLU A 24 19.83 -12.89 9.86
CA GLU A 24 20.44 -14.21 10.08
C GLU A 24 19.45 -15.35 9.78
N LEU A 25 18.18 -15.20 10.16
CA LEU A 25 17.11 -16.15 9.81
C LEU A 25 16.84 -16.22 8.30
N SER A 26 17.28 -15.23 7.52
CA SER A 26 17.21 -15.18 6.06
C SER A 26 15.81 -15.49 5.46
N PRO A 27 14.72 -14.86 5.92
CA PRO A 27 13.41 -15.06 5.32
C PRO A 27 13.39 -14.59 3.86
N ALA A 28 12.64 -15.26 2.99
CA ALA A 28 12.53 -14.83 1.58
C ALA A 28 11.85 -13.45 1.42
N ARG A 29 10.92 -13.11 2.32
CA ARG A 29 10.14 -11.87 2.33
C ARG A 29 9.97 -11.32 3.74
N LEU A 30 10.00 -9.99 3.83
CA LEU A 30 9.65 -9.25 5.02
C LEU A 30 8.53 -8.23 4.75
N SER A 31 7.69 -8.04 5.74
CA SER A 31 6.78 -6.90 5.81
C SER A 31 7.02 -6.18 7.13
N VAL A 32 7.45 -4.93 7.08
CA VAL A 32 7.85 -4.14 8.25
C VAL A 32 6.88 -2.96 8.42
N PHE A 33 5.79 -3.21 9.15
CA PHE A 33 4.66 -2.28 9.26
C PHE A 33 4.88 -1.22 10.33
N ASN A 34 4.45 0.01 10.03
CA ASN A 34 4.29 1.04 11.07
C ASN A 34 3.08 0.71 11.95
N TYR A 35 3.26 0.78 13.27
CA TYR A 35 2.18 0.61 14.23
C TYR A 35 1.17 1.77 14.18
N ALA A 36 -0.03 1.48 13.68
CA ALA A 36 -1.16 2.39 13.69
C ALA A 36 -1.92 2.31 15.02
N HIS A 37 -1.75 3.32 15.88
CA HIS A 37 -2.45 3.43 17.15
C HIS A 37 -3.83 4.11 16.98
N MET A 38 -4.90 3.35 17.14
CA MET A 38 -6.31 3.77 17.04
C MET A 38 -7.18 3.09 18.13
N PRO A 39 -6.95 3.38 19.43
CA PRO A 39 -7.60 2.69 20.55
C PRO A 39 -9.13 2.91 20.64
N THR A 40 -9.65 3.93 19.96
CA THR A 40 -11.10 4.16 19.79
C THR A 40 -11.74 3.09 18.90
N ARG A 41 -11.02 2.62 17.87
CA ARG A 41 -11.46 1.61 16.91
C ARG A 41 -11.08 0.20 17.34
N PHE A 42 -9.89 0.03 17.91
CA PHE A 42 -9.36 -1.28 18.31
C PHE A 42 -9.19 -1.33 19.83
N ALA A 43 -10.22 -1.82 20.53
CA ALA A 43 -10.26 -1.87 21.98
C ALA A 43 -9.02 -2.52 22.66
N PRO A 44 -8.38 -3.57 22.09
CA PRO A 44 -7.16 -4.13 22.68
C PRO A 44 -6.00 -3.12 22.79
N GLN A 45 -5.92 -2.15 21.88
CA GLN A 45 -4.85 -1.14 21.90
C GLN A 45 -4.95 -0.19 23.10
N ARG A 46 -6.09 -0.12 23.80
CA ARG A 46 -6.25 0.67 25.04
C ARG A 46 -5.39 0.17 26.20
N ARG A 47 -4.82 -1.04 26.07
CA ARG A 47 -3.90 -1.63 27.06
C ARG A 47 -2.46 -1.13 26.89
N ILE A 48 -2.18 -0.42 25.80
CA ILE A 48 -0.89 0.20 25.55
C ILE A 48 -0.89 1.59 26.17
N ASN A 49 0.12 1.87 27.00
CA ASN A 49 0.38 3.21 27.49
C ASN A 49 0.99 4.06 26.37
N GLU A 50 0.33 5.15 26.01
CA GLU A 50 0.75 6.02 24.90
C GLU A 50 2.13 6.66 25.14
N ALA A 51 2.51 6.89 26.41
CA ALA A 51 3.81 7.47 26.76
C ALA A 51 4.99 6.53 26.46
N ASP A 52 4.74 5.23 26.34
CA ASP A 52 5.78 4.24 26.04
C ASP A 52 5.97 4.07 24.51
N LEU A 53 5.12 4.70 23.69
CA LEU A 53 5.27 4.68 22.24
C LEU A 53 6.45 5.55 21.81
N PRO A 54 7.26 5.10 20.84
CA PRO A 54 8.33 5.92 20.30
C PRO A 54 7.80 7.19 19.64
N SER A 55 8.59 8.26 19.74
CA SER A 55 8.31 9.54 19.07
C SER A 55 8.35 9.39 17.55
N ALA A 56 7.87 10.41 16.83
CA ALA A 56 7.93 10.42 15.36
C ALA A 56 9.37 10.34 14.84
N ASP A 57 10.30 11.07 15.48
CA ASP A 57 11.72 11.05 15.12
C ASP A 57 12.34 9.67 15.34
N GLU A 58 12.00 9.01 16.45
CA GLU A 58 12.47 7.65 16.76
C GLU A 58 11.93 6.63 15.75
N LYS A 59 10.65 6.74 15.37
CA LYS A 59 10.05 5.90 14.32
C LYS A 59 10.71 6.10 12.97
N LEU A 60 11.08 7.34 12.64
CA LEU A 60 11.77 7.65 11.39
C LEU A 60 13.20 7.08 11.39
N ALA A 61 13.90 7.17 12.54
CA ALA A 61 15.21 6.56 12.71
C ALA A 61 15.16 5.03 12.55
N ILE A 62 14.18 4.37 13.19
CA ILE A 62 13.92 2.93 13.00
C ILE A 62 13.66 2.59 11.52
N LEU A 63 12.82 3.37 10.82
CA LEU A 63 12.51 3.13 9.41
C LEU A 63 13.75 3.27 8.51
N ARG A 64 14.56 4.32 8.72
CA ARG A 64 15.81 4.53 7.99
C ARG A 64 16.75 3.34 8.20
N THR A 65 17.01 2.98 9.45
CA THR A 65 17.89 1.86 9.82
C THR A 65 17.39 0.52 9.26
N THR A 66 16.06 0.32 9.24
CA THR A 66 15.44 -0.85 8.60
C THR A 66 15.79 -0.93 7.11
N ILE A 67 15.58 0.16 6.36
CA ILE A 67 15.83 0.19 4.93
C ILE A 67 17.33 -0.03 4.66
N GLU A 68 18.20 0.64 5.40
CA GLU A 68 19.65 0.52 5.25
C GLU A 68 20.14 -0.90 5.51
N MET A 69 19.80 -1.48 6.66
CA MET A 69 20.26 -2.82 7.05
C MET A 69 19.73 -3.90 6.12
N LEU A 70 18.44 -3.86 5.77
CA LEU A 70 17.86 -4.86 4.87
C LEU A 70 18.43 -4.73 3.44
N THR A 71 18.64 -3.50 2.95
CA THR A 71 19.26 -3.29 1.63
C THR A 71 20.71 -3.79 1.62
N GLN A 72 21.49 -3.49 2.67
CA GLN A 72 22.87 -3.99 2.82
C GLN A 72 22.92 -5.52 2.91
N ALA A 73 21.91 -6.14 3.52
CA ALA A 73 21.75 -7.59 3.57
C ALA A 73 21.24 -8.21 2.24
N GLY A 74 21.06 -7.40 1.20
CA GLY A 74 20.70 -7.83 -0.15
C GLY A 74 19.20 -7.94 -0.42
N TYR A 75 18.33 -7.41 0.46
CA TYR A 75 16.91 -7.33 0.18
C TYR A 75 16.59 -6.16 -0.75
N VAL A 76 15.64 -6.38 -1.66
CA VAL A 76 15.07 -5.33 -2.51
C VAL A 76 13.89 -4.71 -1.79
N HIS A 77 13.88 -3.38 -1.68
CA HIS A 77 12.70 -2.63 -1.23
C HIS A 77 11.66 -2.61 -2.35
N ILE A 78 10.65 -3.48 -2.24
CA ILE A 78 9.58 -3.61 -3.23
C ILE A 78 8.68 -2.36 -3.20
N GLY A 79 8.40 -1.83 -2.03
CA GLY A 79 7.57 -0.64 -1.88
C GLY A 79 6.79 -0.67 -0.58
N MET A 80 6.41 0.53 -0.11
CA MET A 80 5.80 0.71 1.21
C MET A 80 6.63 -0.06 2.27
N ASP A 81 6.00 -1.05 2.90
CA ASP A 81 6.51 -1.82 4.03
C ASP A 81 7.17 -3.15 3.61
N HIS A 82 7.29 -3.44 2.30
CA HIS A 82 7.67 -4.79 1.81
C HIS A 82 9.10 -4.87 1.29
N PHE A 83 9.80 -5.93 1.70
CA PHE A 83 11.14 -6.29 1.25
C PHE A 83 11.17 -7.75 0.81
N ALA A 84 11.94 -8.05 -0.23
CA ALA A 84 12.08 -9.41 -0.72
C ALA A 84 13.48 -9.68 -1.26
N ARG A 85 13.89 -10.95 -1.30
CA ARG A 85 15.14 -11.35 -1.96
C ARG A 85 15.08 -11.03 -3.46
N PRO A 86 16.21 -10.76 -4.14
CA PRO A 86 16.22 -10.40 -5.57
C PRO A 86 15.61 -11.46 -6.50
N GLU A 87 15.71 -12.73 -6.12
CA GLU A 87 15.15 -13.91 -6.78
C GLU A 87 13.67 -14.15 -6.47
N ASP A 88 13.10 -13.42 -5.50
CA ASP A 88 11.68 -13.55 -5.17
C ASP A 88 10.78 -13.09 -6.33
N SER A 89 9.64 -13.76 -6.51
CA SER A 89 8.70 -13.45 -7.58
C SER A 89 8.21 -11.99 -7.58
N LEU A 90 8.13 -11.34 -6.41
CA LEU A 90 7.74 -9.92 -6.32
C LEU A 90 8.83 -9.00 -6.87
N ALA A 91 10.09 -9.25 -6.51
CA ALA A 91 11.23 -8.50 -7.02
C ALA A 91 11.37 -8.67 -8.54
N GLN A 92 11.17 -9.90 -9.04
CA GLN A 92 11.15 -10.18 -10.48
C GLN A 92 9.99 -9.46 -11.17
N ALA A 93 8.78 -9.54 -10.62
CA ALA A 93 7.61 -8.89 -11.20
C ALA A 93 7.77 -7.37 -11.26
N GLN A 94 8.37 -6.75 -10.23
CA GLN A 94 8.67 -5.33 -10.21
C GLN A 94 9.66 -4.94 -11.32
N ARG A 95 10.77 -5.68 -11.46
CA ARG A 95 11.76 -5.42 -12.52
C ARG A 95 11.17 -5.53 -13.92
N HIS A 96 10.17 -6.40 -14.12
CA HIS A 96 9.49 -6.58 -15.40
C HIS A 96 8.24 -5.69 -15.57
N GLY A 97 7.92 -4.81 -14.62
CA GLY A 97 6.72 -3.96 -14.69
C GLY A 97 5.40 -4.73 -14.63
N THR A 98 5.41 -5.95 -14.10
CA THR A 98 4.23 -6.83 -13.98
C THR A 98 3.73 -6.97 -12.55
N LEU A 99 4.36 -6.28 -11.60
CA LEU A 99 3.91 -6.25 -10.22
C LEU A 99 2.51 -5.65 -10.12
N GLN A 100 1.67 -6.29 -9.32
CA GLN A 100 0.33 -5.83 -9.00
C GLN A 100 0.12 -5.76 -7.50
N ARG A 101 -0.97 -5.10 -7.11
CA ARG A 101 -1.40 -5.02 -5.73
C ARG A 101 -2.88 -5.37 -5.59
N ASN A 102 -3.20 -6.22 -4.62
CA ASN A 102 -4.56 -6.59 -4.26
C ASN A 102 -4.80 -6.39 -2.75
N PHE A 103 -5.92 -6.89 -2.22
CA PHE A 103 -6.28 -6.75 -0.80
C PHE A 103 -5.29 -7.42 0.17
N GLN A 104 -4.52 -8.41 -0.28
CA GLN A 104 -3.50 -9.10 0.53
C GLN A 104 -2.10 -8.44 0.42
N GLY A 105 -1.91 -7.48 -0.49
CA GLY A 105 -0.62 -6.83 -0.71
C GLY A 105 -0.12 -6.99 -2.14
N TYR A 106 1.21 -7.02 -2.31
CA TYR A 106 1.85 -7.17 -3.61
C TYR A 106 1.73 -8.61 -4.13
N SER A 107 1.56 -8.74 -5.45
CA SER A 107 1.43 -10.03 -6.15
C SER A 107 2.17 -10.00 -7.48
N SER A 108 2.77 -11.14 -7.83
CA SER A 108 3.34 -11.40 -9.16
C SER A 108 2.32 -11.93 -10.17
N HIS A 109 1.11 -12.26 -9.74
CA HIS A 109 0.04 -12.76 -10.61
C HIS A 109 -0.83 -11.60 -11.05
N SER A 110 -0.57 -11.11 -12.25
CA SER A 110 -1.31 -10.01 -12.82
C SER A 110 -2.64 -10.45 -13.45
N GLN A 111 -3.65 -9.59 -13.41
CA GLN A 111 -4.90 -9.73 -14.18
C GLN A 111 -5.82 -10.90 -13.82
N CYS A 112 -5.62 -11.55 -12.67
CA CYS A 112 -6.55 -12.58 -12.19
C CYS A 112 -7.74 -11.97 -11.44
N ASP A 113 -8.90 -12.60 -11.61
CA ASP A 113 -9.99 -12.46 -10.66
C ASP A 113 -9.56 -13.03 -9.30
N LEU A 114 -9.99 -12.35 -8.24
CA LEU A 114 -9.75 -12.72 -6.85
C LEU A 114 -11.09 -13.08 -6.21
N ILE A 115 -11.26 -14.35 -5.86
CA ILE A 115 -12.43 -14.81 -5.11
C ILE A 115 -12.07 -14.93 -3.63
N GLY A 116 -12.67 -14.07 -2.82
CA GLY A 116 -12.54 -14.08 -1.36
C GLY A 116 -13.57 -15.00 -0.73
N LEU A 117 -13.12 -15.97 0.06
CA LEU A 117 -13.98 -16.88 0.82
C LEU A 117 -13.85 -16.62 2.32
N GLY A 118 -14.96 -16.82 3.05
CA GLY A 118 -15.02 -16.60 4.50
C GLY A 118 -15.57 -15.24 4.92
N VAL A 119 -15.71 -15.08 6.23
CA VAL A 119 -16.15 -13.84 6.89
C VAL A 119 -15.24 -12.67 6.49
N SER A 120 -15.83 -11.50 6.25
CA SER A 120 -15.18 -10.24 5.84
C SER A 120 -14.45 -10.23 4.50
N ALA A 121 -14.32 -11.38 3.83
CA ALA A 121 -13.55 -11.53 2.62
C ALA A 121 -14.03 -10.58 1.50
N ILE A 122 -13.07 -10.10 0.71
CA ILE A 122 -13.32 -9.21 -0.42
C ILE A 122 -12.89 -9.93 -1.69
N SER A 123 -13.79 -9.95 -2.67
CA SER A 123 -13.54 -10.42 -4.02
C SER A 123 -13.35 -9.25 -4.96
N ARG A 124 -12.53 -9.46 -6.00
CA ARG A 124 -12.43 -8.60 -7.17
C ARG A 124 -12.64 -9.47 -8.40
N VAL A 125 -13.75 -9.28 -9.10
CA VAL A 125 -14.05 -9.96 -10.35
C VAL A 125 -14.30 -8.91 -11.41
N ASP A 126 -13.46 -8.89 -12.44
CA ASP A 126 -13.50 -7.88 -13.50
C ASP A 126 -13.44 -6.43 -12.95
N ASP A 127 -14.48 -5.63 -13.19
CA ASP A 127 -14.67 -4.26 -12.72
C ASP A 127 -15.45 -4.18 -11.39
N VAL A 128 -15.72 -5.31 -10.72
CA VAL A 128 -16.53 -5.37 -9.50
C VAL A 128 -15.70 -5.74 -8.28
N TYR A 129 -15.87 -4.97 -7.20
CA TYR A 129 -15.54 -5.41 -5.85
C TYR A 129 -16.78 -5.91 -5.12
N ALA A 130 -16.68 -7.01 -4.41
CA ALA A 130 -17.75 -7.58 -3.59
C ALA A 130 -17.21 -7.97 -2.22
N GLN A 131 -17.97 -7.75 -1.16
CA GLN A 131 -17.55 -8.06 0.21
C GLN A 131 -18.57 -8.95 0.92
N ASN A 132 -18.06 -9.92 1.67
CA ASN A 132 -18.84 -10.77 2.58
C ASN A 132 -19.08 -10.07 3.93
N PRO A 133 -20.13 -10.44 4.70
CA PRO A 133 -20.38 -9.90 6.03
C PRO A 133 -19.15 -9.93 6.93
N SER A 134 -18.91 -8.85 7.67
CA SER A 134 -17.84 -8.80 8.68
C SER A 134 -18.19 -9.52 9.99
N GLN A 135 -19.47 -9.87 10.19
CA GLN A 135 -19.93 -10.64 11.34
C GLN A 135 -20.09 -12.10 10.95
N LEU A 136 -19.52 -12.99 11.76
CA LEU A 136 -19.54 -14.43 11.51
C LEU A 136 -20.97 -14.97 11.43
N SER A 137 -21.85 -14.58 12.36
CA SER A 137 -23.25 -15.01 12.38
C SER A 137 -24.01 -14.67 11.10
N HIS A 138 -23.78 -13.50 10.51
CA HIS A 138 -24.40 -13.10 9.24
C HIS A 138 -23.84 -13.88 8.05
N TYR A 139 -22.56 -14.25 8.10
CA TYR A 139 -21.93 -15.08 7.08
C TYR A 139 -22.50 -16.50 7.12
N GLU A 140 -22.57 -17.11 8.31
CA GLU A 140 -23.13 -18.45 8.53
C GLU A 140 -24.60 -18.52 8.11
N ALA A 141 -25.43 -17.58 8.56
CA ALA A 141 -26.85 -17.55 8.21
C ALA A 141 -27.10 -17.50 6.69
N ALA A 142 -26.29 -16.75 5.93
CA ALA A 142 -26.42 -16.70 4.48
C ALA A 142 -26.11 -18.05 3.82
N LEU A 143 -25.11 -18.78 4.34
CA LEU A 143 -24.74 -20.11 3.84
C LEU A 143 -25.76 -21.18 4.21
N ASP A 144 -26.31 -21.14 5.43
CA ASP A 144 -27.34 -22.07 5.90
C ASP A 144 -28.62 -21.97 5.05
N GLU A 145 -28.91 -20.78 4.50
CA GLU A 145 -30.00 -20.54 3.55
C GLU A 145 -29.66 -20.90 2.10
N GLY A 146 -28.46 -21.40 1.81
CA GLY A 146 -28.00 -21.74 0.46
C GLY A 146 -27.75 -20.54 -0.44
N ARG A 147 -27.49 -19.35 0.12
CA ARG A 147 -27.23 -18.11 -0.62
C ARG A 147 -25.75 -17.74 -0.59
N LEU A 148 -25.29 -17.00 -1.60
CA LEU A 148 -23.97 -16.38 -1.55
C LEU A 148 -23.93 -15.31 -0.45
N ALA A 149 -22.90 -15.38 0.40
CA ALA A 149 -22.73 -14.48 1.53
C ALA A 149 -22.13 -13.11 1.11
N THR A 150 -22.62 -12.49 0.04
CA THR A 150 -22.20 -11.13 -0.38
C THR A 150 -23.15 -10.08 0.19
N VAL A 151 -22.63 -9.09 0.92
CA VAL A 151 -23.45 -8.05 1.58
C VAL A 151 -23.42 -6.70 0.88
N LYS A 152 -22.34 -6.39 0.15
CA LYS A 152 -22.21 -5.15 -0.63
C LYS A 152 -21.20 -5.33 -1.74
N GLY A 153 -21.29 -4.47 -2.76
CA GLY A 153 -20.32 -4.39 -3.83
C GLY A 153 -20.26 -3.02 -4.47
N LEU A 154 -19.24 -2.82 -5.29
CA LEU A 154 -19.01 -1.61 -6.07
C LEU A 154 -18.60 -2.04 -7.48
N ARG A 155 -19.36 -1.64 -8.49
CA ARG A 155 -18.95 -1.73 -9.89
C ARG A 155 -18.23 -0.43 -10.25
N LEU A 156 -16.98 -0.56 -10.70
CA LEU A 156 -16.16 0.56 -11.09
C LEU A 156 -16.64 1.11 -12.43
N ASN A 157 -16.76 2.44 -12.51
CA ASN A 157 -16.99 3.08 -13.79
C ASN A 157 -15.66 3.29 -14.55
N LYS A 158 -15.72 3.88 -15.74
CA LYS A 158 -14.52 4.11 -16.57
C LYS A 158 -13.47 5.00 -15.88
N ASP A 159 -13.88 6.06 -15.18
CA ASP A 159 -12.96 6.95 -14.41
C ASP A 159 -12.29 6.17 -13.27
N ASP A 160 -13.06 5.36 -12.53
CA ASP A 160 -12.53 4.52 -11.46
C ASP A 160 -11.47 3.52 -11.97
N LEU A 161 -11.72 2.90 -13.13
CA LEU A 161 -10.79 1.95 -13.74
C LEU A 161 -9.49 2.64 -14.19
N MET A 162 -9.57 3.82 -14.80
CA MET A 162 -8.42 4.62 -15.20
C MET A 162 -7.58 5.07 -14.00
N ARG A 163 -8.23 5.58 -12.95
CA ARG A 163 -7.57 6.01 -11.72
C ARG A 163 -6.94 4.84 -10.98
N ARG A 164 -7.63 3.71 -10.91
CA ARG A 164 -7.09 2.46 -10.34
C ARG A 164 -5.78 2.10 -11.02
N GLU A 165 -5.72 2.14 -12.34
CA GLU A 165 -4.51 1.82 -13.08
C GLU A 165 -3.36 2.78 -12.75
N VAL A 166 -3.59 4.09 -12.83
CA VAL A 166 -2.54 5.09 -12.54
C VAL A 166 -2.03 4.98 -11.10
N ILE A 167 -2.93 4.81 -10.14
CA ILE A 167 -2.58 4.57 -8.73
C ILE A 167 -1.78 3.28 -8.58
N GLU A 168 -2.20 2.20 -9.22
CA GLU A 168 -1.52 0.92 -9.14
C GLU A 168 -0.11 0.97 -9.75
N ARG A 169 0.07 1.62 -10.91
CA ARG A 169 1.38 1.82 -11.53
C ARG A 169 2.30 2.64 -10.62
N LEU A 170 1.81 3.74 -10.06
CA LEU A 170 2.59 4.53 -9.11
C LEU A 170 2.98 3.71 -7.87
N MET A 171 2.07 2.91 -7.32
CA MET A 171 2.33 2.11 -6.11
C MET A 171 3.16 0.85 -6.34
N CYS A 172 3.23 0.31 -7.56
CA CYS A 172 3.99 -0.91 -7.86
C CYS A 172 5.33 -0.60 -8.52
N ASP A 173 5.32 0.30 -9.50
CA ASP A 173 6.47 0.61 -10.34
C ASP A 173 7.21 1.87 -9.87
N MET A 174 6.67 2.58 -8.87
CA MET A 174 7.18 3.86 -8.37
C MET A 174 7.23 4.92 -9.47
N ALA A 175 6.42 4.76 -10.52
CA ALA A 175 6.41 5.62 -11.69
C ALA A 175 5.07 5.56 -12.42
N ILE A 176 4.83 6.58 -13.24
CA ILE A 176 3.69 6.69 -14.15
C ILE A 176 4.22 7.12 -15.51
N ASP A 177 3.87 6.34 -16.54
CA ASP A 177 4.02 6.73 -17.94
C ASP A 177 2.66 7.23 -18.47
N LEU A 178 2.49 8.55 -18.54
CA LEU A 178 1.24 9.16 -19.02
C LEU A 178 0.99 8.87 -20.51
N GLU A 179 2.04 8.65 -21.30
CA GLU A 179 1.87 8.30 -22.71
C GLU A 179 1.28 6.90 -22.85
N ALA A 180 1.81 5.92 -22.10
CA ALA A 180 1.29 4.56 -22.08
C ALA A 180 -0.17 4.51 -21.60
N ILE A 181 -0.49 5.25 -20.53
CA ILE A 181 -1.86 5.38 -20.01
C ILE A 181 -2.79 6.00 -21.07
N GLY A 182 -2.36 7.10 -21.72
CA GLY A 182 -3.13 7.78 -22.76
C GLY A 182 -3.44 6.87 -23.95
N LYS A 183 -2.45 6.10 -24.42
CA LYS A 183 -2.62 5.11 -25.50
C LYS A 183 -3.61 4.01 -25.12
N ARG A 184 -3.47 3.44 -23.92
CA ARG A 184 -4.33 2.34 -23.44
C ARG A 184 -5.80 2.76 -23.33
N TRP A 185 -6.06 3.95 -22.79
CA TRP A 185 -7.41 4.42 -22.52
C TRP A 185 -8.01 5.29 -23.64
N GLN A 186 -7.20 5.59 -24.67
CA GLN A 186 -7.55 6.46 -25.80
C GLN A 186 -7.95 7.86 -25.31
N ILE A 187 -7.12 8.46 -24.46
CA ILE A 187 -7.32 9.79 -23.87
C ILE A 187 -6.03 10.62 -23.96
N ASN A 188 -6.15 11.95 -23.86
CA ASN A 188 -5.01 12.77 -23.47
C ASN A 188 -4.84 12.70 -21.95
N ALA A 189 -3.91 11.87 -21.47
CA ALA A 189 -3.70 11.62 -20.05
C ALA A 189 -3.27 12.88 -19.28
N THR A 190 -2.52 13.79 -19.91
CA THR A 190 -2.10 15.04 -19.27
C THR A 190 -3.29 15.95 -18.99
N ASP A 191 -4.21 16.08 -19.96
CA ASP A 191 -5.41 16.89 -19.80
C ASP A 191 -6.38 16.23 -18.81
N TYR A 192 -6.59 14.92 -18.95
CA TYR A 192 -7.52 14.14 -18.13
C TYR A 192 -7.14 14.14 -16.64
N PHE A 193 -5.85 13.98 -16.34
CA PHE A 193 -5.32 13.99 -14.98
C PHE A 193 -4.78 15.35 -14.54
N SER A 194 -5.08 16.43 -15.26
CA SER A 194 -4.54 17.77 -15.00
C SER A 194 -4.67 18.22 -13.54
N THR A 195 -5.84 18.01 -12.90
CA THR A 195 -6.03 18.32 -11.48
C THR A 195 -5.14 17.49 -10.55
N ALA A 196 -4.92 16.21 -10.86
CA ALA A 196 -4.03 15.36 -10.07
C ALA A 196 -2.57 15.77 -10.25
N LEU A 197 -2.17 16.07 -11.49
CA LEU A 197 -0.83 16.57 -11.81
C LEU A 197 -0.55 17.92 -11.15
N GLU A 198 -1.55 18.80 -11.06
CA GLU A 198 -1.42 20.07 -10.33
C GLU A 198 -1.12 19.84 -8.84
N ARG A 199 -1.81 18.89 -8.21
CA ARG A 199 -1.57 18.52 -6.80
C ARG A 199 -0.19 17.93 -6.55
N LEU A 200 0.42 17.31 -7.56
CA LEU A 200 1.76 16.73 -7.46
C LEU A 200 2.88 17.76 -7.60
N LYS A 201 2.61 18.99 -8.05
CA LYS A 201 3.66 20.00 -8.23
C LYS A 201 4.43 20.31 -6.95
N THR A 202 3.76 20.39 -5.80
CA THR A 202 4.44 20.58 -4.51
C THR A 202 5.36 19.41 -4.20
N ALA A 203 4.92 18.18 -4.44
CA ALA A 203 5.77 17.01 -4.26
C ALA A 203 6.96 16.96 -5.25
N GLU A 204 6.79 17.47 -6.48
CA GLU A 204 7.89 17.65 -7.43
C GLU A 204 8.90 18.70 -6.92
N GLN A 205 8.42 19.84 -6.40
CA GLN A 205 9.25 20.90 -5.82
C GLN A 205 10.02 20.43 -4.58
N ASP A 206 9.39 19.61 -3.74
CA ASP A 206 9.98 19.01 -2.55
C ASP A 206 10.92 17.83 -2.87
N GLY A 207 11.11 17.49 -4.15
CA GLY A 207 12.00 16.42 -4.59
C GLY A 207 11.50 15.01 -4.26
N LEU A 208 10.19 14.82 -4.06
CA LEU A 208 9.56 13.52 -3.86
C LEU A 208 9.25 12.83 -5.20
N LEU A 209 9.04 13.63 -6.26
CA LEU A 209 8.82 13.16 -7.61
C LEU A 209 9.77 13.87 -8.57
N VAL A 210 10.24 13.16 -9.57
CA VAL A 210 10.95 13.72 -10.72
C VAL A 210 10.08 13.50 -11.95
N ARG A 211 9.86 14.56 -12.72
CA ARG A 211 9.13 14.52 -13.98
C ARG A 211 10.08 14.71 -15.15
N GLN A 212 9.98 13.81 -16.12
CA GLN A 212 10.70 13.86 -17.39
C GLN A 212 9.69 13.75 -18.54
N GLY A 213 9.20 14.90 -19.01
CA GLY A 213 8.13 14.97 -20.01
C GLY A 213 6.82 14.36 -19.50
N LEU A 214 6.44 13.22 -20.08
CA LEU A 214 5.23 12.45 -19.74
C LEU A 214 5.48 11.32 -18.72
N TYR A 215 6.72 11.17 -18.26
CA TYR A 215 7.10 10.18 -17.26
C TYR A 215 7.28 10.84 -15.89
N LEU A 216 6.61 10.32 -14.86
CA LEU A 216 6.75 10.73 -13.47
C LEU A 216 7.37 9.58 -12.68
N GLN A 217 8.36 9.84 -11.83
CA GLN A 217 9.03 8.83 -11.04
C GLN A 217 9.24 9.30 -9.59
N ALA A 218 8.87 8.46 -8.62
CA ALA A 218 9.12 8.73 -7.21
C ALA A 218 10.61 8.58 -6.88
N THR A 219 11.16 9.58 -6.22
CA THR A 219 12.53 9.53 -5.67
C THR A 219 12.60 8.54 -4.51
N PRO A 220 13.79 8.14 -4.04
CA PRO A 220 13.91 7.28 -2.86
C PRO A 220 13.10 7.79 -1.66
N THR A 221 13.09 9.10 -1.41
CA THR A 221 12.26 9.74 -0.38
C THR A 221 10.77 9.69 -0.74
N GLY A 222 10.41 9.97 -1.99
CA GLY A 222 9.03 9.89 -2.47
C GLY A 222 8.40 8.49 -2.34
N ARG A 223 9.21 7.43 -2.46
CA ARG A 223 8.75 6.04 -2.25
C ARG A 223 8.19 5.81 -0.84
N LEU A 224 8.74 6.48 0.17
CA LEU A 224 8.23 6.41 1.55
C LEU A 224 6.85 7.06 1.68
N LEU A 225 6.58 8.06 0.85
CA LEU A 225 5.33 8.81 0.81
C LEU A 225 4.43 8.41 -0.36
N ILE A 226 4.65 7.23 -0.96
CA ILE A 226 3.97 6.83 -2.19
C ILE A 226 2.44 6.81 -2.07
N ARG A 227 1.92 6.46 -0.88
CA ARG A 227 0.48 6.51 -0.59
C ARG A 227 -0.06 7.94 -0.70
N HIS A 228 0.66 8.93 -0.17
CA HIS A 228 0.30 10.34 -0.26
C HIS A 228 0.36 10.84 -1.69
N LEU A 229 1.36 10.43 -2.47
CA LEU A 229 1.45 10.78 -3.90
C LEU A 229 0.29 10.17 -4.70
N ALA A 230 -0.08 8.92 -4.43
CA ALA A 230 -1.21 8.25 -5.08
C ALA A 230 -2.56 8.90 -4.78
N MET A 231 -2.73 9.51 -3.59
CA MET A 231 -3.96 10.25 -3.24
C MET A 231 -4.27 11.40 -4.21
N ALA A 232 -3.28 11.96 -4.90
CA ALA A 232 -3.51 13.01 -5.90
C ALA A 232 -4.48 12.56 -7.01
N PHE A 233 -4.47 11.26 -7.34
CA PHE A 233 -5.31 10.66 -8.38
C PHE A 233 -6.66 10.15 -7.87
N ASP A 234 -6.92 10.15 -6.57
CA ASP A 234 -8.19 9.69 -5.99
C ASP A 234 -9.24 10.81 -6.04
N ASN A 235 -10.35 10.53 -6.74
CA ASN A 235 -11.45 11.48 -6.92
C ASN A 235 -12.51 11.40 -5.80
N HIS A 236 -12.54 10.30 -5.06
CA HIS A 236 -13.50 10.06 -3.99
C HIS A 236 -13.10 10.75 -2.68
N LEU A 237 -11.80 11.03 -2.49
CA LEU A 237 -11.30 11.78 -1.32
C LEU A 237 -11.97 13.16 -1.17
N GLN A 238 -12.32 13.83 -2.27
CA GLN A 238 -12.96 15.15 -2.23
C GLN A 238 -14.38 15.10 -1.64
N HIS A 239 -15.02 13.93 -1.71
CA HIS A 239 -16.40 13.72 -1.25
C HIS A 239 -16.46 13.19 0.19
N GLN A 240 -15.31 12.79 0.77
CA GLN A 240 -15.21 12.29 2.14
C GLN A 240 -14.66 13.39 3.06
N GLY A 241 -15.54 14.26 3.54
CA GLY A 241 -15.18 15.27 4.56
C GLY A 241 -14.49 14.64 5.78
N ASN A 242 -13.36 15.24 6.19
CA ASN A 242 -12.66 15.09 7.48
C ASN A 242 -12.68 13.72 8.20
N GLN A 243 -12.61 12.60 7.49
CA GLN A 243 -12.33 11.32 8.14
C GLN A 243 -10.86 11.28 8.58
N ARG A 244 -10.64 11.16 9.90
CA ARG A 244 -9.30 11.06 10.49
C ARG A 244 -8.68 9.70 10.16
N TYR A 245 -7.76 9.68 9.19
CA TYR A 245 -6.87 8.55 8.93
C TYR A 245 -5.81 8.41 10.05
N SER A 246 -5.18 7.23 10.15
CA SER A 246 -4.02 7.04 11.03
C SER A 246 -2.91 8.00 10.61
N LYS A 247 -2.31 8.73 11.57
CA LYS A 247 -1.20 9.65 11.30
C LYS A 247 -0.02 8.85 10.77
N ILE A 248 0.58 9.34 9.69
CA ILE A 248 1.67 8.66 8.97
C ILE A 248 2.95 8.64 9.82
N LEU A 249 3.15 9.66 10.66
CA LEU A 249 4.21 9.81 11.66
C LEU A 249 3.65 10.53 12.90
#